data_AF-A0A6B1K721-F1
#
_entry.id   AF-A0A6B1K721-F1
#
_cell.length_a   1.000
_cell.length_b   1.000
_cell.length_c   1.000
_cell.angle_alpha   90.00
_cell.angle_beta   90.00
_cell.angle_gamma   90.00
#
_symmetry.space_group_name_H-M   'P 1'
#
loop_
_entity.id
_entity.type
_entity.pdbx_description
1 polymer ?
#
loop_
_entity_poly.entity_id
_entity_poly.type
_entity_poly.pdbx_seq_one_letter_code
_entity_poly.pdbx_strand_id
1 'polypeptide(L)'
;MGWSAWIPMSAPSGGIVGRPASVARSDGITNIYVRGTDNALWQRAYFGVQWHGWGRHGDGMQLTSSPAVASMGIDHEHVFVRGADGHLHHKFWKAASGWSPYFDLGAPPGGFKGSPATVSRNSQVANVYVRGNDDALWQLPWYNSTWHPWARHNDGMVLASDPTAGSMGPNHEHVFVRGTDGNVHHKFWQAGPGWSGYFNLGAPSGGFRGGPSTISRNPQVANVYVRGSDDGLWQLAWYDNNWHPWGRHADGAITAEVALASTSAQREQVFARGLDANVWQRWWVPRIPTIDVNLISVGRDNFTAANIEQMLNSLTATRQIYCQADFNVGTVRRYVISAADAGALEIIDSAAEAEQLTDGWTVPNAALDVFVVRSMNGADGWSAVGGPCDKNAGGSVMTGAVVSLNGDLGNSGNTFAHEIGHYLGLDHIADADNFIGNNGSSNSNTRILAWQGDLMKKHCMVVHI
;
A
#
# COMPACT_ATOMS: atom_id res chain seq x y z
N MET A 1 10.38 -6.63 -10.06
CA MET A 1 9.21 -6.36 -9.18
C MET A 1 8.68 -7.64 -8.52
N GLY A 2 8.04 -7.59 -7.35
CA GLY A 2 7.45 -8.79 -6.73
C GLY A 2 6.31 -8.45 -5.78
N TRP A 3 5.35 -9.37 -5.66
CA TRP A 3 4.30 -9.29 -4.66
C TRP A 3 4.84 -9.69 -3.30
N SER A 4 4.36 -9.07 -2.22
CA SER A 4 4.61 -9.61 -0.87
C SER A 4 4.03 -11.02 -0.72
N ALA A 5 4.58 -11.79 0.23
CA ALA A 5 3.95 -13.03 0.66
C ALA A 5 2.54 -12.76 1.20
N TRP A 6 1.64 -13.71 1.00
CA TRP A 6 0.28 -13.61 1.50
C TRP A 6 0.27 -13.62 3.05
N ILE A 7 -0.41 -12.67 3.69
CA ILE A 7 -0.56 -12.60 5.16
C ILE A 7 -2.02 -12.93 5.55
N PRO A 8 -2.26 -13.85 6.51
CA PRO A 8 -3.62 -14.17 6.97
C PRO A 8 -4.22 -13.05 7.82
N MET A 9 -5.46 -12.65 7.53
CA MET A 9 -6.21 -11.60 8.26
C MET A 9 -7.33 -12.14 9.16
N SER A 10 -7.32 -13.43 9.48
CA SER A 10 -8.45 -14.13 10.13
C SER A 10 -9.81 -13.82 9.48
N ALA A 11 -10.90 -14.24 10.09
CA ALA A 11 -12.26 -13.91 9.68
C ALA A 11 -13.07 -13.51 10.93
N PRO A 12 -14.23 -12.84 10.77
CA PRO A 12 -15.22 -12.76 11.84
C PRO A 12 -15.57 -14.15 12.39
N SER A 13 -16.05 -14.21 13.64
CA SER A 13 -16.51 -15.47 14.23
C SER A 13 -17.55 -16.14 13.32
N GLY A 14 -17.28 -17.37 12.89
CA GLY A 14 -18.12 -18.12 11.94
C GLY A 14 -17.70 -18.05 10.46
N GLY A 15 -16.80 -17.14 10.09
CA GLY A 15 -16.29 -16.98 8.72
C GLY A 15 -17.04 -15.95 7.87
N ILE A 16 -16.73 -15.90 6.57
CA ILE A 16 -17.31 -14.95 5.62
C ILE A 16 -18.06 -15.64 4.47
N VAL A 17 -19.05 -14.93 3.94
CA VAL A 17 -19.82 -15.31 2.74
C VAL A 17 -19.53 -14.32 1.63
N GLY A 18 -19.22 -14.82 0.43
CA GLY A 18 -18.92 -13.97 -0.72
C GLY A 18 -17.51 -13.36 -0.67
N ARG A 19 -17.37 -12.17 -1.26
CA ARG A 19 -16.10 -11.45 -1.42
C ARG A 19 -15.91 -10.40 -0.33
N PRO A 20 -14.67 -10.13 0.12
CA PRO A 20 -14.37 -8.90 0.83
C PRO A 20 -14.49 -7.68 -0.10
N ALA A 21 -14.58 -6.49 0.49
CA ALA A 21 -14.46 -5.21 -0.20
C ALA A 21 -13.59 -4.27 0.63
N SER A 22 -12.78 -3.42 0.00
CA SER A 22 -11.84 -2.55 0.70
C SER A 22 -11.89 -1.12 0.19
N VAL A 23 -11.72 -0.17 1.10
CA VAL A 23 -11.66 1.26 0.81
C VAL A 23 -10.54 1.90 1.62
N ALA A 24 -9.77 2.80 0.99
CA ALA A 24 -8.87 3.71 1.67
C ALA A 24 -9.52 5.10 1.69
N ARG A 25 -9.66 5.70 2.88
CA ARG A 25 -10.26 7.03 3.04
C ARG A 25 -9.24 8.14 3.34
N SER A 26 -8.00 7.75 3.63
CA SER A 26 -6.85 8.64 3.81
C SER A 26 -5.59 7.79 3.84
N ASP A 27 -4.43 8.44 3.71
CA ASP A 27 -3.14 7.76 3.81
C ASP A 27 -3.01 7.07 5.16
N GLY A 28 -2.63 5.78 5.12
CA GLY A 28 -2.52 4.96 6.32
C GLY A 28 -3.85 4.50 6.93
N ILE A 29 -5.00 4.79 6.31
CA ILE A 29 -6.30 4.26 6.75
C ILE A 29 -6.91 3.38 5.66
N THR A 30 -7.14 2.11 5.99
CA THR A 30 -7.80 1.15 5.09
C THR A 30 -8.86 0.39 5.86
N ASN A 31 -10.07 0.30 5.30
CA ASN A 31 -11.16 -0.48 5.84
C ASN A 31 -11.47 -1.65 4.91
N ILE A 32 -11.68 -2.81 5.52
CA ILE A 32 -12.14 -4.03 4.86
C ILE A 32 -13.54 -4.34 5.39
N TYR A 33 -14.46 -4.62 4.47
CA TYR A 33 -15.82 -5.00 4.74
C TYR A 33 -16.10 -6.40 4.19
N VAL A 34 -16.81 -7.20 4.96
CA VAL A 34 -17.24 -8.55 4.58
C VAL A 34 -18.69 -8.78 5.00
N ARG A 35 -19.35 -9.72 4.33
CA ARG A 35 -20.59 -10.32 4.84
C ARG A 35 -20.21 -11.53 5.69
N GLY A 36 -20.64 -11.55 6.95
CA GLY A 36 -20.47 -12.71 7.84
C GLY A 36 -21.41 -13.85 7.48
N THR A 37 -21.20 -15.05 8.06
CA THR A 37 -22.14 -16.17 7.96
C THR A 37 -23.50 -15.91 8.60
N ASP A 38 -23.57 -14.89 9.46
CA ASP A 38 -24.79 -14.35 10.06
C ASP A 38 -25.49 -13.30 9.17
N ASN A 39 -25.03 -13.14 7.92
CA ASN A 39 -25.51 -12.16 6.95
C ASN A 39 -25.40 -10.69 7.39
N ALA A 40 -24.63 -10.39 8.44
CA ALA A 40 -24.34 -9.01 8.83
C ALA A 40 -23.14 -8.44 8.08
N LEU A 41 -23.06 -7.11 8.03
CA LEU A 41 -21.86 -6.41 7.62
C LEU A 41 -20.84 -6.45 8.77
N TRP A 42 -19.60 -6.81 8.45
CA TRP A 42 -18.47 -6.78 9.37
C TRP A 42 -17.36 -5.90 8.80
N GLN A 43 -16.68 -5.17 9.67
CA GLN A 43 -15.61 -4.23 9.32
C GLN A 43 -14.31 -4.60 10.05
N ARG A 44 -13.17 -4.44 9.37
CA ARG A 44 -11.84 -4.42 9.98
C ARG A 44 -11.07 -3.21 9.47
N ALA A 45 -10.43 -2.48 10.37
CA ALA A 45 -9.74 -1.23 10.05
C ALA A 45 -8.22 -1.34 10.28
N TYR A 46 -7.44 -0.74 9.39
CA TYR A 46 -6.03 -0.45 9.57
C TYR A 46 -5.85 1.04 9.88
N PHE A 47 -5.12 1.38 10.93
CA PHE A 47 -4.80 2.76 11.30
C PHE A 47 -3.29 2.94 11.48
N GLY A 48 -2.59 3.33 10.42
CA GLY A 48 -1.18 3.76 10.39
C GLY A 48 -0.15 2.66 10.68
N VAL A 49 -0.34 1.93 11.77
CA VAL A 49 0.63 1.00 12.37
C VAL A 49 0.09 -0.43 12.50
N GLN A 50 -1.23 -0.62 12.59
CA GLN A 50 -1.80 -1.94 12.87
C GLN A 50 -3.23 -2.13 12.36
N TRP A 51 -3.61 -3.40 12.21
CA TRP A 51 -5.00 -3.83 12.00
C TRP A 51 -5.72 -4.02 13.33
N HIS A 52 -6.90 -3.43 13.46
CA HIS A 52 -7.82 -3.63 14.58
C HIS A 52 -8.65 -4.91 14.42
N GLY A 53 -9.38 -5.31 15.45
CA GLY A 53 -10.25 -6.50 15.40
C GLY A 53 -11.45 -6.33 14.46
N TRP A 54 -12.11 -7.44 14.11
CA TRP A 54 -13.36 -7.44 13.37
C TRP A 54 -14.50 -6.87 14.24
N GLY A 55 -15.21 -5.86 13.74
CA GLY A 55 -16.39 -5.27 14.35
C GLY A 55 -17.65 -5.60 13.54
N ARG A 56 -18.69 -6.11 14.21
CA ARG A 56 -20.00 -6.36 13.60
C ARG A 56 -20.82 -5.08 13.57
N HIS A 57 -21.46 -4.79 12.44
CA HIS A 57 -22.49 -3.76 12.36
C HIS A 57 -23.81 -4.28 12.95
N GLY A 58 -24.26 -3.66 14.03
CA GLY A 58 -25.45 -4.06 14.82
C GLY A 58 -26.79 -3.62 14.23
N ASP A 59 -26.81 -3.20 12.96
CA ASP A 59 -27.85 -2.37 12.37
C ASP A 59 -29.12 -3.16 11.96
N GLY A 60 -29.15 -4.48 12.18
CA GLY A 60 -30.26 -5.36 11.82
C GLY A 60 -30.36 -5.75 10.33
N MET A 61 -29.67 -5.04 9.44
CA MET A 61 -29.66 -5.32 8.00
C MET A 61 -29.17 -6.74 7.69
N GLN A 62 -29.93 -7.46 6.84
CA GLN A 62 -29.59 -8.80 6.37
C GLN A 62 -29.09 -8.72 4.92
N LEU A 63 -27.78 -8.89 4.73
CA LEU A 63 -27.14 -8.79 3.44
C LEU A 63 -27.40 -10.05 2.62
N THR A 64 -27.74 -9.89 1.34
CA THR A 64 -27.84 -10.99 0.37
C THR A 64 -26.74 -10.94 -0.69
N SER A 65 -25.86 -9.93 -0.63
CA SER A 65 -24.68 -9.79 -1.50
C SER A 65 -23.38 -9.60 -0.71
N SER A 66 -22.23 -9.69 -1.40
CA SER A 66 -20.99 -9.07 -0.91
C SER A 66 -21.16 -7.54 -0.89
N PRO A 67 -20.52 -6.81 0.04
CA PRO A 67 -20.55 -5.35 0.05
C PRO A 67 -19.78 -4.75 -1.12
N ALA A 68 -20.15 -3.54 -1.53
CA ALA A 68 -19.38 -2.70 -2.42
C ALA A 68 -19.08 -1.38 -1.71
N VAL A 69 -17.83 -0.93 -1.76
CA VAL A 69 -17.38 0.25 -1.00
C VAL A 69 -16.62 1.24 -1.87
N ALA A 70 -16.81 2.51 -1.59
CA ALA A 70 -16.10 3.61 -2.22
C ALA A 70 -15.87 4.75 -1.21
N SER A 71 -14.89 5.59 -1.48
CA SER A 71 -14.68 6.86 -0.78
C SER A 71 -14.94 8.00 -1.76
N MET A 72 -15.76 8.97 -1.34
CA MET A 72 -15.99 10.22 -2.09
C MET A 72 -15.06 11.34 -1.60
N GLY A 73 -13.91 11.02 -1.03
CA GLY A 73 -12.95 12.01 -0.51
C GLY A 73 -12.49 11.67 0.90
N ILE A 74 -11.57 12.51 1.39
CA ILE A 74 -10.97 12.29 2.71
C ILE A 74 -12.05 12.21 3.80
N ASP A 75 -11.89 11.25 4.70
CA ASP A 75 -12.79 11.05 5.85
C ASP A 75 -14.25 10.76 5.51
N HIS A 76 -14.48 10.14 4.36
CA HIS A 76 -15.79 9.72 3.89
C HIS A 76 -15.75 8.30 3.31
N GLU A 77 -16.67 7.44 3.73
CA GLU A 77 -16.81 6.07 3.23
C GLU A 77 -18.28 5.75 2.95
N HIS A 78 -18.53 5.00 1.88
CA HIS A 78 -19.85 4.53 1.48
C HIS A 78 -19.85 3.02 1.36
N VAL A 79 -20.91 2.40 1.87
CA VAL A 79 -21.14 0.95 1.78
C VAL A 79 -22.48 0.70 1.13
N PHE A 80 -22.47 -0.09 0.06
CA PHE A 80 -23.64 -0.51 -0.69
C PHE A 80 -23.79 -2.02 -0.61
N VAL A 81 -25.02 -2.49 -0.37
CA VAL A 81 -25.34 -3.91 -0.23
C VAL A 81 -26.70 -4.20 -0.86
N ARG A 82 -26.93 -5.45 -1.26
CA ARG A 82 -28.28 -5.93 -1.54
C ARG A 82 -28.93 -6.46 -0.26
N GLY A 83 -30.13 -6.01 0.05
CA GLY A 83 -30.94 -6.46 1.18
C GLY A 83 -31.68 -7.76 0.91
N ALA A 84 -32.36 -8.30 1.93
CA ALA A 84 -33.24 -9.47 1.81
C ALA A 84 -34.51 -9.21 0.99
N ASP A 85 -34.93 -7.94 0.92
CA ASP A 85 -35.98 -7.42 0.04
C ASP A 85 -35.56 -7.37 -1.45
N GLY A 86 -34.28 -7.61 -1.73
CA GLY A 86 -33.71 -7.53 -3.06
C GLY A 86 -33.39 -6.11 -3.54
N HIS A 87 -33.55 -5.09 -2.68
CA HIS A 87 -33.20 -3.70 -2.96
C HIS A 87 -31.73 -3.41 -2.68
N LEU A 88 -31.24 -2.30 -3.23
CA LEU A 88 -29.94 -1.72 -2.92
C LEU A 88 -30.09 -0.86 -1.67
N HIS A 89 -29.32 -1.18 -0.63
CA HIS A 89 -29.23 -0.40 0.60
C HIS A 89 -27.87 0.28 0.70
N HIS A 90 -27.87 1.53 1.15
CA HIS A 90 -26.69 2.36 1.28
C HIS A 90 -26.56 2.90 2.70
N LYS A 91 -25.35 2.88 3.25
CA LYS A 91 -24.98 3.69 4.41
C LYS A 91 -23.61 4.31 4.20
N PHE A 92 -23.31 5.35 4.97
CA PHE A 92 -22.05 6.08 4.86
C PHE A 92 -21.52 6.49 6.23
N TRP A 93 -20.21 6.71 6.30
CA TRP A 93 -19.53 7.22 7.47
C TRP A 93 -18.84 8.54 7.14
N LYS A 94 -19.02 9.54 8.00
CA LYS A 94 -18.27 10.80 7.96
C LYS A 94 -17.59 11.04 9.30
N ALA A 95 -16.37 11.56 9.31
CA ALA A 95 -15.65 11.86 10.56
C ALA A 95 -16.47 12.72 11.54
N ALA A 96 -17.19 13.72 11.02
CA ALA A 96 -17.95 14.67 11.84
C ALA A 96 -19.20 14.05 12.51
N SER A 97 -19.78 12.99 11.95
CA SER A 97 -21.10 12.49 12.36
C SER A 97 -21.16 10.99 12.62
N GLY A 98 -20.07 10.26 12.37
CA GLY A 98 -20.06 8.81 12.42
C GLY A 98 -20.88 8.17 11.28
N TRP A 99 -21.34 6.96 11.55
CA TRP A 99 -22.14 6.16 10.62
C TRP A 99 -23.59 6.64 10.55
N SER A 100 -24.14 6.73 9.34
CA SER A 100 -25.56 6.88 9.10
C SER A 100 -26.32 5.54 9.23
N PRO A 101 -27.66 5.58 9.40
CA PRO A 101 -28.51 4.41 9.18
C PRO A 101 -28.48 3.98 7.70
N TYR A 102 -29.04 2.81 7.41
CA TYR A 102 -29.26 2.38 6.02
C TYR A 102 -30.39 3.19 5.37
N PHE A 103 -30.16 3.59 4.13
CA PHE A 103 -31.14 4.15 3.21
C PHE A 103 -31.47 3.10 2.15
N ASP A 104 -32.76 2.85 1.95
CA ASP A 104 -33.24 2.06 0.82
C ASP A 104 -33.18 2.90 -0.45
N LEU A 105 -32.38 2.47 -1.43
CA LEU A 105 -32.23 3.10 -2.75
C LEU A 105 -33.04 2.37 -3.84
N GLY A 106 -33.89 1.43 -3.43
CA GLY A 106 -34.75 0.64 -4.30
C GLY A 106 -33.96 -0.32 -5.20
N ALA A 107 -34.55 -0.66 -6.33
CA ALA A 107 -33.96 -1.54 -7.33
C ALA A 107 -34.30 -1.04 -8.75
N PRO A 108 -33.53 -1.44 -9.78
CA PRO A 108 -33.96 -1.28 -11.16
C PRO A 108 -35.34 -1.91 -11.39
N PRO A 109 -36.11 -1.43 -12.39
CA PRO A 109 -37.30 -2.11 -12.87
C PRO A 109 -37.03 -3.60 -13.14
N GLY A 110 -37.83 -4.49 -12.55
CA GLY A 110 -37.65 -5.94 -12.65
C GLY A 110 -36.62 -6.53 -11.67
N GLY A 111 -35.94 -5.71 -10.87
CA GLY A 111 -34.97 -6.11 -9.86
C GLY A 111 -33.57 -6.39 -10.43
N PHE A 112 -32.63 -6.66 -9.53
CA PHE A 112 -31.25 -7.02 -9.86
C PHE A 112 -30.80 -8.25 -9.09
N LYS A 113 -29.66 -8.83 -9.47
CA LYS A 113 -29.06 -10.01 -8.84
C LYS A 113 -27.57 -9.81 -8.59
N GLY A 114 -27.02 -10.63 -7.71
CA GLY A 114 -25.61 -10.59 -7.32
C GLY A 114 -25.23 -9.36 -6.51
N SER A 115 -23.94 -9.02 -6.53
CA SER A 115 -23.34 -7.89 -5.83
C SER A 115 -23.37 -6.59 -6.65
N PRO A 116 -23.59 -5.44 -5.99
CA PRO A 116 -23.32 -4.15 -6.63
C PRO A 116 -21.82 -3.93 -6.84
N ALA A 117 -21.48 -3.01 -7.73
CA ALA A 117 -20.18 -2.37 -7.82
C ALA A 117 -20.35 -0.87 -7.66
N THR A 118 -19.43 -0.19 -6.98
CA THR A 118 -19.47 1.26 -6.83
C THR A 118 -18.15 1.88 -7.23
N VAL A 119 -18.21 3.08 -7.79
CA VAL A 119 -17.03 3.90 -8.10
C VAL A 119 -17.34 5.35 -7.76
N SER A 120 -16.35 6.06 -7.23
CA SER A 120 -16.37 7.52 -7.10
C SER A 120 -15.25 8.08 -7.94
N ARG A 121 -15.57 8.98 -8.87
CA ARG A 121 -14.55 9.64 -9.71
C ARG A 121 -14.04 10.93 -9.07
N ASN A 122 -14.85 11.58 -8.25
CA ASN A 122 -14.47 12.75 -7.46
C ASN A 122 -15.39 12.86 -6.22
N SER A 123 -15.29 13.94 -5.46
CA SER A 123 -16.06 14.11 -4.22
C SER A 123 -17.55 14.43 -4.41
N GLN A 124 -17.98 14.64 -5.66
CA GLN A 124 -19.35 15.05 -5.99
C GLN A 124 -20.09 13.99 -6.81
N VAL A 125 -19.39 13.00 -7.37
CA VAL A 125 -19.99 12.00 -8.25
C VAL A 125 -19.58 10.59 -7.86
N ALA A 126 -20.59 9.77 -7.57
CA ALA A 126 -20.48 8.34 -7.36
C ALA A 126 -21.51 7.61 -8.23
N ASN A 127 -21.18 6.40 -8.64
CA ASN A 127 -22.05 5.56 -9.44
C ASN A 127 -22.09 4.15 -8.85
N VAL A 128 -23.30 3.59 -8.74
CA VAL A 128 -23.51 2.19 -8.40
C VAL A 128 -23.96 1.45 -9.65
N TYR A 129 -23.31 0.33 -9.95
CA TYR A 129 -23.66 -0.56 -11.04
C TYR A 129 -24.15 -1.89 -10.50
N VAL A 130 -25.19 -2.44 -11.12
CA VAL A 130 -25.71 -3.77 -10.80
C VAL A 130 -26.00 -4.55 -12.08
N ARG A 131 -26.02 -5.88 -11.96
CA ARG A 131 -26.56 -6.77 -12.99
C ARG A 131 -28.06 -6.91 -12.77
N GLY A 132 -28.86 -6.39 -13.68
CA GLY A 132 -30.31 -6.56 -13.67
C GLY A 132 -30.72 -8.02 -13.75
N ASN A 133 -31.96 -8.34 -13.35
CA ASN A 133 -32.50 -9.70 -13.54
C ASN A 133 -32.58 -10.08 -15.02
N ASP A 134 -32.68 -9.08 -15.90
CA ASP A 134 -32.61 -9.14 -17.37
C ASP A 134 -31.18 -9.28 -17.92
N ASP A 135 -30.18 -9.48 -17.06
CA ASP A 135 -28.77 -9.60 -17.42
C ASP A 135 -28.15 -8.36 -18.08
N ALA A 136 -28.79 -7.20 -17.95
CA ALA A 136 -28.22 -5.93 -18.40
C ALA A 136 -27.42 -5.22 -17.30
N LEU A 137 -26.56 -4.29 -17.71
CA LEU A 137 -25.93 -3.35 -16.79
C LEU A 137 -26.92 -2.23 -16.46
N TRP A 138 -27.14 -2.00 -15.17
CA TRP A 138 -27.93 -0.88 -14.66
C TRP A 138 -27.07 0.02 -13.80
N GLN A 139 -27.30 1.34 -13.88
CA GLN A 139 -26.58 2.37 -13.16
C GLN A 139 -27.53 3.17 -12.27
N LEU A 140 -27.12 3.42 -11.03
CA LEU A 140 -27.72 4.40 -10.12
C LEU A 140 -26.71 5.54 -9.90
N PRO A 141 -26.93 6.73 -10.50
CA PRO A 141 -26.01 7.84 -10.37
C PRO A 141 -26.29 8.69 -9.13
N TRP A 142 -25.22 9.15 -8.48
CA TRP A 142 -25.24 10.23 -7.49
C TRP A 142 -24.48 11.43 -8.03
N TYR A 143 -25.14 12.58 -8.14
CA TYR A 143 -24.52 13.87 -8.44
C TYR A 143 -25.46 15.01 -8.03
N ASN A 144 -24.90 16.22 -7.88
CA ASN A 144 -25.63 17.39 -7.37
C ASN A 144 -26.33 17.11 -6.02
N SER A 145 -25.65 16.36 -5.16
CA SER A 145 -26.13 15.99 -3.82
C SER A 145 -27.46 15.22 -3.80
N THR A 146 -27.79 14.49 -4.87
CA THR A 146 -28.97 13.61 -4.91
C THR A 146 -28.70 12.34 -5.70
N TRP A 147 -29.41 11.27 -5.34
CA TRP A 147 -29.55 10.07 -6.16
C TRP A 147 -30.49 10.37 -7.32
N HIS A 148 -30.19 9.81 -8.48
CA HIS A 148 -31.02 9.89 -9.68
C HIS A 148 -31.64 8.53 -9.98
N PRO A 149 -32.69 8.45 -10.82
CA PRO A 149 -33.33 7.17 -11.14
C PRO A 149 -32.37 6.14 -11.75
N TRP A 150 -32.68 4.87 -11.54
CA TRP A 150 -32.00 3.75 -12.19
C TRP A 150 -32.06 3.87 -13.72
N ALA A 151 -30.91 3.77 -14.37
CA ALA A 151 -30.78 3.83 -15.83
C ALA A 151 -30.20 2.51 -16.38
N ARG A 152 -30.85 1.97 -17.41
CA ARG A 152 -30.36 0.78 -18.13
C ARG A 152 -29.35 1.17 -19.18
N HIS A 153 -28.24 0.46 -19.26
CA HIS A 153 -27.32 0.55 -20.39
C HIS A 153 -27.82 -0.33 -21.54
N ASN A 154 -28.31 0.31 -22.60
CA ASN A 154 -28.93 -0.36 -23.76
C ASN A 154 -27.90 -0.71 -24.84
N ASP A 155 -26.80 -1.34 -24.44
CA ASP A 155 -25.63 -1.55 -25.31
C ASP A 155 -25.60 -2.95 -25.94
N GLY A 156 -26.63 -3.78 -25.70
CA GLY A 156 -26.76 -5.15 -26.22
C GLY A 156 -25.92 -6.21 -25.49
N MET A 157 -25.06 -5.82 -24.55
CA MET A 157 -24.26 -6.75 -23.74
C MET A 157 -25.15 -7.55 -22.77
N VAL A 158 -24.95 -8.87 -22.73
CA VAL A 158 -25.57 -9.77 -21.75
C VAL A 158 -24.52 -10.17 -20.73
N LEU A 159 -24.69 -9.73 -19.49
CA LEU A 159 -23.74 -9.95 -18.41
C LEU A 159 -23.82 -11.40 -17.93
N ALA A 160 -22.67 -12.03 -17.71
CA ALA A 160 -22.52 -13.35 -17.09
C ALA A 160 -21.82 -13.29 -15.72
N SER A 161 -21.52 -12.09 -15.23
CA SER A 161 -21.03 -11.82 -13.87
C SER A 161 -21.61 -10.53 -13.32
N ASP A 162 -21.43 -10.32 -12.02
CA ASP A 162 -21.56 -9.00 -11.41
C ASP A 162 -20.56 -8.03 -12.07
N PRO A 163 -20.90 -6.74 -12.19
CA PRO A 163 -19.96 -5.74 -12.69
C PRO A 163 -18.84 -5.47 -11.68
N THR A 164 -17.76 -4.87 -12.16
CA THR A 164 -16.77 -4.16 -11.33
C THR A 164 -16.48 -2.81 -11.97
N ALA A 165 -16.21 -1.80 -11.15
CA ALA A 165 -16.02 -0.43 -11.63
C ALA A 165 -14.78 0.20 -10.99
N GLY A 166 -14.10 1.05 -11.75
CA GLY A 166 -12.90 1.78 -11.33
C GLY A 166 -12.79 3.13 -12.03
N SER A 167 -11.90 3.99 -11.56
CA SER A 167 -11.70 5.33 -12.12
C SER A 167 -10.22 5.64 -12.27
N MET A 168 -9.81 6.05 -13.48
CA MET A 168 -8.48 6.61 -13.76
C MET A 168 -8.49 8.14 -13.55
N GLY A 169 -9.36 8.67 -12.69
CA GLY A 169 -9.39 10.09 -12.33
C GLY A 169 -10.74 10.76 -12.57
N PRO A 170 -10.84 12.07 -12.27
CA PRO A 170 -12.12 12.77 -12.10
C PRO A 170 -13.01 12.82 -13.33
N ASN A 171 -12.42 12.68 -14.52
CA ASN A 171 -13.10 12.77 -15.81
C ASN A 171 -13.28 11.40 -16.46
N HIS A 172 -13.25 10.33 -15.67
CA HIS A 172 -13.13 8.99 -16.20
C HIS A 172 -13.68 7.90 -15.28
N GLU A 173 -14.44 6.96 -15.83
CA GLU A 173 -14.87 5.74 -15.12
C GLU A 173 -14.96 4.55 -16.09
N HIS A 174 -14.56 3.38 -15.61
CA HIS A 174 -14.53 2.12 -16.35
C HIS A 174 -15.45 1.12 -15.67
N VAL A 175 -16.16 0.32 -16.47
CA VAL A 175 -16.95 -0.83 -16.01
C VAL A 175 -16.50 -2.08 -16.76
N PHE A 176 -16.17 -3.12 -16.00
CA PHE A 176 -15.79 -4.42 -16.51
C PHE A 176 -16.81 -5.49 -16.10
N VAL A 177 -17.08 -6.43 -16.99
CA VAL A 177 -18.00 -7.55 -16.80
C VAL A 177 -17.44 -8.79 -17.48
N ARG A 178 -17.88 -9.98 -17.09
CA ARG A 178 -17.77 -11.17 -17.94
C ARG A 178 -19.00 -11.27 -18.84
N GLY A 179 -18.80 -11.44 -20.14
CA GLY A 179 -19.87 -11.71 -21.11
C GLY A 179 -20.26 -13.19 -21.15
N THR A 180 -21.37 -13.52 -21.82
CA THR A 180 -21.81 -14.91 -22.03
C THR A 180 -20.86 -15.72 -22.92
N ASP A 181 -19.99 -15.04 -23.68
CA ASP A 181 -18.88 -15.62 -24.43
C ASP A 181 -17.69 -16.04 -23.53
N GLY A 182 -17.76 -15.76 -22.24
CA GLY A 182 -16.71 -16.09 -21.27
C GLY A 182 -15.54 -15.11 -21.25
N ASN A 183 -15.60 -14.01 -22.01
CA ASN A 183 -14.55 -12.99 -22.04
C ASN A 183 -14.81 -11.86 -21.05
N VAL A 184 -13.76 -11.13 -20.66
CA VAL A 184 -13.88 -9.83 -20.01
C VAL A 184 -14.25 -8.80 -21.07
N HIS A 185 -15.35 -8.09 -20.84
CA HIS A 185 -15.76 -6.94 -21.63
C HIS A 185 -15.66 -5.69 -20.79
N HIS A 186 -15.26 -4.60 -21.43
CA HIS A 186 -14.99 -3.32 -20.80
C HIS A 186 -15.65 -2.19 -21.58
N LYS A 187 -16.28 -1.24 -20.88
CA LYS A 187 -16.65 0.06 -21.44
C LYS A 187 -16.30 1.18 -20.48
N PHE A 188 -16.22 2.38 -21.00
CA PHE A 188 -15.75 3.52 -20.23
C PHE A 188 -16.51 4.79 -20.55
N TRP A 189 -16.54 5.71 -19.59
CA TRP A 189 -17.03 7.07 -19.77
C TRP A 189 -15.88 8.05 -19.63
N GLN A 190 -15.90 9.08 -20.48
CA GLN A 190 -15.02 10.24 -20.39
C GLN A 190 -15.85 11.53 -20.43
N ALA A 191 -15.41 12.54 -19.67
CA ALA A 191 -16.03 13.86 -19.72
C ALA A 191 -15.91 14.46 -21.13
N GLY A 192 -17.05 14.80 -21.75
CA GLY A 192 -17.14 15.27 -23.13
C GLY A 192 -17.64 14.18 -24.08
N PRO A 193 -16.83 13.15 -24.44
CA PRO A 193 -17.24 12.07 -25.34
C PRO A 193 -18.40 11.21 -24.81
N GLY A 194 -18.56 11.13 -23.49
CA GLY A 194 -19.57 10.28 -22.86
C GLY A 194 -19.13 8.82 -22.80
N TRP A 195 -20.12 7.91 -22.83
CA TRP A 195 -19.89 6.47 -22.77
C TRP A 195 -19.40 5.91 -24.12
N SER A 196 -18.40 5.05 -24.07
CA SER A 196 -18.02 4.19 -25.18
C SER A 196 -18.91 2.94 -25.28
N GLY A 197 -18.76 2.23 -26.41
CA GLY A 197 -19.26 0.85 -26.55
C GLY A 197 -18.38 -0.15 -25.78
N TYR A 198 -18.79 -1.42 -25.76
CA TYR A 198 -18.00 -2.49 -25.15
C TYR A 198 -16.82 -2.90 -26.03
N PHE A 199 -15.66 -3.02 -25.40
CA PHE A 199 -14.45 -3.63 -25.93
C PHE A 199 -14.29 -5.02 -25.33
N ASN A 200 -14.02 -6.01 -26.17
CA ASN A 200 -13.68 -7.36 -25.73
C ASN A 200 -12.18 -7.41 -25.39
N LEU A 201 -11.84 -7.71 -24.13
CA LEU A 201 -10.47 -7.84 -23.63
C LEU A 201 -9.99 -9.30 -23.58
N GLY A 202 -10.79 -10.23 -24.12
CA GLY A 202 -10.53 -11.66 -24.12
C GLY A 202 -10.60 -12.29 -22.73
N ALA A 203 -9.95 -13.44 -22.58
CA ALA A 203 -9.87 -14.19 -21.34
C ALA A 203 -8.47 -14.80 -21.19
N PRO A 204 -8.06 -15.16 -19.96
CA PRO A 204 -6.92 -16.05 -19.73
C PRO A 204 -6.98 -17.34 -20.55
N SER A 205 -5.82 -17.95 -20.82
CA SER A 205 -5.76 -19.28 -21.42
C SER A 205 -6.47 -20.30 -20.53
N GLY A 206 -7.43 -21.04 -21.07
CA GLY A 206 -8.28 -21.98 -20.31
C GLY A 206 -9.50 -21.34 -19.65
N GLY A 207 -9.73 -20.03 -19.84
CA GLY A 207 -10.88 -19.30 -19.32
C GLY A 207 -10.77 -18.96 -17.83
N PHE A 208 -11.83 -18.36 -17.30
CA PHE A 208 -11.91 -17.93 -15.92
C PHE A 208 -13.32 -18.11 -15.34
N ARG A 209 -13.42 -18.06 -14.01
CA ARG A 209 -14.67 -18.22 -13.26
C ARG A 209 -15.08 -16.91 -12.61
N GLY A 210 -16.39 -16.68 -12.53
CA GLY A 210 -16.93 -15.50 -11.84
C GLY A 210 -16.80 -14.21 -12.64
N GLY A 211 -16.60 -13.08 -11.97
CA GLY A 211 -16.43 -11.76 -12.58
C GLY A 211 -14.99 -11.22 -12.47
N PRO A 212 -14.68 -10.13 -13.19
CA PRO A 212 -13.44 -9.40 -12.98
C PRO A 212 -13.48 -8.57 -11.69
N SER A 213 -12.29 -8.20 -11.21
CA SER A 213 -12.05 -7.15 -10.22
C SER A 213 -11.10 -6.12 -10.81
N THR A 214 -11.37 -4.81 -10.62
CA THR A 214 -10.53 -3.75 -11.19
C THR A 214 -10.02 -2.77 -10.15
N ILE A 215 -8.84 -2.21 -10.41
CA ILE A 215 -8.28 -1.09 -9.65
C ILE A 215 -7.50 -0.17 -10.59
N SER A 216 -7.53 1.13 -10.32
CA SER A 216 -6.73 2.12 -11.02
C SER A 216 -5.86 2.85 -9.99
N ARG A 217 -4.56 2.89 -10.23
CA ARG A 217 -3.61 3.51 -9.28
C ARG A 217 -3.30 4.97 -9.63
N ASN A 218 -3.48 5.35 -10.88
CA ASN A 218 -3.28 6.71 -11.37
C ASN A 218 -4.04 6.89 -12.71
N PRO A 219 -3.98 8.08 -13.33
CA PRO A 219 -4.69 8.33 -14.58
C PRO A 219 -4.23 7.57 -15.83
N GLN A 220 -3.17 6.79 -15.73
CA GLN A 220 -2.55 6.09 -16.85
C GLN A 220 -2.58 4.56 -16.68
N VAL A 221 -2.96 4.06 -15.49
CA VAL A 221 -2.88 2.64 -15.19
C VAL A 221 -4.15 2.09 -14.56
N ALA A 222 -4.68 1.04 -15.18
CA ALA A 222 -5.72 0.18 -14.64
C ALA A 222 -5.30 -1.29 -14.68
N ASN A 223 -5.59 -2.03 -13.61
CA ASN A 223 -5.36 -3.46 -13.51
C ASN A 223 -6.69 -4.18 -13.36
N VAL A 224 -6.85 -5.27 -14.11
CA VAL A 224 -8.00 -6.16 -14.07
C VAL A 224 -7.52 -7.54 -13.67
N TYR A 225 -8.18 -8.12 -12.66
CA TYR A 225 -7.88 -9.43 -12.14
C TYR A 225 -9.06 -10.38 -12.29
N VAL A 226 -8.76 -11.65 -12.54
CA VAL A 226 -9.76 -12.73 -12.56
C VAL A 226 -9.21 -13.98 -11.87
N ARG A 227 -10.11 -14.83 -11.38
CA ARG A 227 -9.79 -16.20 -10.99
C ARG A 227 -9.85 -17.10 -12.22
N GLY A 228 -8.70 -17.59 -12.67
CA GLY A 228 -8.61 -18.53 -13.78
C GLY A 228 -9.36 -19.83 -13.50
N SER A 229 -9.68 -20.59 -14.55
CA SER A 229 -10.30 -21.93 -14.42
C SER A 229 -9.42 -22.93 -13.65
N ASP A 230 -8.12 -22.65 -13.60
CA ASP A 230 -7.05 -23.33 -12.88
C ASP A 230 -6.88 -22.84 -11.43
N ASP A 231 -7.81 -22.01 -10.95
CA ASP A 231 -7.79 -21.33 -9.65
C ASP A 231 -6.62 -20.36 -9.45
N GLY A 232 -5.81 -20.11 -10.47
CA GLY A 232 -4.76 -19.09 -10.43
C GLY A 232 -5.32 -17.67 -10.47
N LEU A 233 -4.58 -16.73 -9.91
CA LEU A 233 -4.84 -15.30 -10.11
C LEU A 233 -4.25 -14.87 -11.45
N TRP A 234 -5.08 -14.33 -12.32
CA TRP A 234 -4.68 -13.77 -13.62
C TRP A 234 -4.87 -12.26 -13.64
N GLN A 235 -4.03 -11.58 -14.40
CA GLN A 235 -4.03 -10.12 -14.52
C GLN A 235 -3.91 -9.70 -15.98
N LEU A 236 -4.64 -8.66 -16.36
CA LEU A 236 -4.43 -7.88 -17.56
C LEU A 236 -4.37 -6.40 -17.15
N ALA A 237 -3.52 -5.62 -17.81
CA ALA A 237 -3.21 -4.25 -17.40
C ALA A 237 -3.29 -3.28 -18.57
N TRP A 238 -3.81 -2.09 -18.31
CA TRP A 238 -3.73 -0.94 -19.20
C TRP A 238 -2.59 -0.05 -18.73
N TYR A 239 -1.63 0.22 -19.62
CA TYR A 239 -0.58 1.22 -19.43
C TYR A 239 0.03 1.58 -20.78
N ASP A 240 0.70 2.74 -20.87
CA ASP A 240 1.26 3.27 -22.12
C ASP A 240 0.24 3.30 -23.26
N ASN A 241 -0.99 3.70 -22.90
CA ASN A 241 -2.16 3.77 -23.79
C ASN A 241 -2.52 2.45 -24.50
N ASN A 242 -2.17 1.30 -23.92
CA ASN A 242 -2.47 0.00 -24.50
C ASN A 242 -2.88 -1.02 -23.43
N TRP A 243 -3.75 -1.97 -23.81
CA TRP A 243 -4.00 -3.18 -23.03
C TRP A 243 -2.89 -4.19 -23.31
N HIS A 244 -2.35 -4.77 -22.24
CA HIS A 244 -1.31 -5.79 -22.31
C HIS A 244 -1.92 -7.19 -22.09
N PRO A 245 -1.32 -8.25 -22.65
CA PRO A 245 -1.87 -9.60 -22.57
C PRO A 245 -2.08 -10.11 -21.14
N TRP A 246 -2.99 -11.07 -20.99
CA TRP A 246 -3.21 -11.79 -19.72
C TRP A 246 -1.94 -12.49 -19.24
N GLY A 247 -1.54 -12.22 -18.00
CA GLY A 247 -0.46 -12.87 -17.29
C GLY A 247 -0.95 -13.61 -16.05
N ARG A 248 -0.43 -14.83 -15.84
CA ARG A 248 -0.72 -15.65 -14.66
C ARG A 248 0.27 -15.34 -13.54
N HIS A 249 -0.22 -15.18 -12.32
CA HIS A 249 0.62 -15.12 -11.12
C HIS A 249 1.00 -16.54 -10.67
N ALA A 250 2.24 -16.76 -10.19
CA ALA A 250 2.79 -18.09 -9.92
C ALA A 250 2.59 -18.56 -8.47
N ASP A 251 1.68 -17.93 -7.71
CA ASP A 251 1.82 -17.82 -6.25
C ASP A 251 0.68 -18.50 -5.45
N GLY A 252 -0.02 -19.47 -6.06
CA GLY A 252 -1.06 -20.27 -5.40
C GLY A 252 -2.45 -20.19 -6.04
N ALA A 253 -3.44 -20.80 -5.36
CA ALA A 253 -4.83 -20.90 -5.81
C ALA A 253 -5.78 -20.04 -4.95
N ILE A 254 -6.75 -19.38 -5.59
CA ILE A 254 -7.78 -18.56 -4.94
C ILE A 254 -9.17 -19.19 -5.12
N THR A 255 -10.07 -19.01 -4.15
CA THR A 255 -11.43 -19.63 -4.19
C THR A 255 -12.56 -18.64 -4.43
N ALA A 256 -12.25 -17.37 -4.65
CA ALA A 256 -13.21 -16.30 -4.97
C ALA A 256 -12.51 -15.21 -5.78
N GLU A 257 -13.26 -14.27 -6.35
CA GLU A 257 -12.63 -13.05 -6.90
C GLU A 257 -11.98 -12.22 -5.79
N VAL A 258 -11.04 -11.38 -6.21
CA VAL A 258 -10.21 -10.58 -5.31
C VAL A 258 -10.85 -9.24 -4.97
N ALA A 259 -10.59 -8.72 -3.77
CA ALA A 259 -10.78 -7.32 -3.43
C ALA A 259 -9.48 -6.55 -3.64
N LEU A 260 -9.58 -5.26 -3.99
CA LEU A 260 -8.44 -4.45 -4.37
C LEU A 260 -8.45 -3.14 -3.59
N ALA A 261 -7.29 -2.69 -3.11
CA ALA A 261 -7.13 -1.37 -2.50
C ALA A 261 -5.86 -0.70 -3.03
N SER A 262 -5.92 0.61 -3.27
CA SER A 262 -4.74 1.42 -3.56
C SER A 262 -4.55 2.37 -2.40
N THR A 263 -3.38 2.32 -1.75
CA THR A 263 -3.04 3.27 -0.68
C THR A 263 -2.11 4.37 -1.16
N SER A 264 -1.62 4.30 -2.41
CA SER A 264 -0.89 5.35 -3.11
C SER A 264 -0.74 5.00 -4.59
N ALA A 265 -0.29 5.94 -5.42
CA ALA A 265 0.01 5.67 -6.85
C ALA A 265 1.02 4.53 -7.09
N GLN A 266 1.74 4.12 -6.03
CA GLN A 266 2.80 3.12 -6.06
C GLN A 266 2.47 1.86 -5.25
N ARG A 267 1.32 1.79 -4.55
CA ARG A 267 1.01 0.67 -3.65
C ARG A 267 -0.40 0.13 -3.89
N GLU A 268 -0.47 -0.84 -4.78
CA GLU A 268 -1.65 -1.65 -5.06
C GLU A 268 -1.69 -2.88 -4.17
N GLN A 269 -2.83 -3.18 -3.58
CA GLN A 269 -3.04 -4.31 -2.68
C GLN A 269 -4.15 -5.20 -3.25
N VAL A 270 -3.94 -6.51 -3.20
CA VAL A 270 -4.87 -7.55 -3.61
C VAL A 270 -5.20 -8.40 -2.40
N PHE A 271 -6.49 -8.60 -2.14
CA PHE A 271 -7.00 -9.47 -1.10
C PHE A 271 -7.78 -10.62 -1.73
N ALA A 272 -7.51 -11.85 -1.35
CA ALA A 272 -8.16 -13.03 -1.91
C ALA A 272 -8.61 -13.99 -0.81
N ARG A 273 -9.62 -14.81 -1.11
CA ARG A 273 -9.96 -15.97 -0.28
C ARG A 273 -9.11 -17.17 -0.71
N GLY A 274 -8.38 -17.76 0.23
CA GLY A 274 -7.56 -18.96 0.01
C GLY A 274 -8.34 -20.27 0.16
N LEU A 275 -7.71 -21.41 -0.18
CA LEU A 275 -8.27 -22.76 -0.02
C LEU A 275 -8.62 -23.12 1.43
N ASP A 276 -7.98 -22.45 2.39
CA ASP A 276 -8.21 -22.56 3.83
C ASP A 276 -9.38 -21.68 4.34
N ALA A 277 -10.13 -21.07 3.42
CA ALA A 277 -11.21 -20.12 3.69
C ALA A 277 -10.80 -18.82 4.39
N ASN A 278 -9.51 -18.54 4.55
CA ASN A 278 -9.02 -17.28 5.10
C ASN A 278 -8.92 -16.19 4.03
N VAL A 279 -8.94 -14.92 4.47
CA VAL A 279 -8.54 -13.78 3.65
C VAL A 279 -7.04 -13.64 3.72
N TRP A 280 -6.44 -13.60 2.55
CA TRP A 280 -5.03 -13.37 2.33
C TRP A 280 -4.85 -11.99 1.69
N GLN A 281 -3.80 -11.27 2.03
CA GLN A 281 -3.38 -10.01 1.39
C GLN A 281 -2.01 -10.12 0.74
N ARG A 282 -1.84 -9.55 -0.47
CA ARG A 282 -0.54 -9.22 -1.08
C ARG A 282 -0.54 -7.79 -1.62
N TRP A 283 0.62 -7.18 -1.81
CA TRP A 283 0.73 -5.85 -2.44
C TRP A 283 1.87 -5.75 -3.43
N TRP A 284 1.69 -4.94 -4.47
CA TRP A 284 2.74 -4.61 -5.43
C TRP A 284 3.74 -3.69 -4.76
N VAL A 285 4.99 -4.12 -4.70
CA VAL A 285 6.12 -3.31 -4.24
C VAL A 285 6.91 -2.91 -5.50
N PRO A 286 7.04 -1.60 -5.83
CA PRO A 286 8.10 -1.20 -6.75
C PRO A 286 9.40 -1.68 -6.12
N ARG A 287 10.24 -2.43 -6.85
CA ARG A 287 11.55 -2.83 -6.33
C ARG A 287 12.41 -1.57 -6.24
N ILE A 288 12.24 -0.86 -5.14
CA ILE A 288 13.00 0.31 -4.73
C ILE A 288 14.36 -0.23 -4.29
N PRO A 289 15.48 0.22 -4.88
CA PRO A 289 16.80 -0.19 -4.43
C PRO A 289 16.94 0.10 -2.93
N THR A 290 17.51 -0.85 -2.20
CA THR A 290 17.62 -0.75 -0.75
C THR A 290 19.04 -0.90 -0.26
N ILE A 291 19.39 -0.20 0.82
CA ILE A 291 20.54 -0.53 1.64
C ILE A 291 20.08 -1.40 2.82
N ASP A 292 20.66 -2.59 2.94
CA ASP A 292 20.51 -3.41 4.15
C ASP A 292 21.48 -2.86 5.21
N VAL A 293 21.06 -2.83 6.48
CA VAL A 293 21.88 -2.32 7.58
C VAL A 293 21.94 -3.30 8.75
N ASN A 294 23.11 -3.40 9.38
CA ASN A 294 23.28 -3.94 10.72
C ASN A 294 23.32 -2.75 11.68
N LEU A 295 22.28 -2.61 12.48
CA LEU A 295 22.17 -1.59 13.50
C LEU A 295 22.82 -2.11 14.78
N ILE A 296 23.95 -1.52 15.16
CA ILE A 296 24.80 -1.98 16.25
C ILE A 296 24.68 -1.00 17.41
N SER A 297 24.05 -1.39 18.51
CA SER A 297 24.01 -0.56 19.72
C SER A 297 25.29 -0.72 20.52
N VAL A 298 26.07 0.35 20.64
CA VAL A 298 27.38 0.37 21.30
C VAL A 298 27.23 0.78 22.76
N GLY A 299 27.72 -0.03 23.69
CA GLY A 299 27.47 0.18 25.12
C GLY A 299 26.01 -0.05 25.50
N ARG A 300 25.37 -1.05 24.86
CA ARG A 300 23.91 -1.28 24.94
C ARG A 300 23.38 -1.42 26.37
N ASP A 301 24.20 -1.93 27.30
CA ASP A 301 23.84 -2.10 28.70
C ASP A 301 23.50 -0.76 29.39
N ASN A 302 24.05 0.34 28.88
CA ASN A 302 23.83 1.70 29.36
C ASN A 302 22.67 2.43 28.62
N PHE A 303 21.98 1.77 27.68
CA PHE A 303 20.84 2.35 26.97
C PHE A 303 19.57 2.24 27.82
N THR A 304 18.88 3.36 27.98
CA THR A 304 17.54 3.39 28.57
C THR A 304 16.48 2.93 27.55
N ALA A 305 15.26 2.67 28.01
CA ALA A 305 14.12 2.41 27.14
C ALA A 305 13.89 3.55 26.12
N ALA A 306 14.06 4.80 26.54
CA ALA A 306 13.94 5.96 25.68
C ALA A 306 15.02 6.00 24.58
N ASN A 307 16.25 5.57 24.87
CA ASN A 307 17.30 5.50 23.85
C ASN A 307 16.97 4.45 22.77
N ILE A 308 16.42 3.30 23.18
CA ILE A 308 16.00 2.25 22.23
C ILE A 308 14.85 2.76 21.36
N GLU A 309 13.87 3.43 21.96
CA GLU A 309 12.74 4.02 21.25
C GLU A 309 13.22 5.08 20.25
N GLN A 310 14.10 5.98 20.66
CA GLN A 310 14.69 6.99 19.79
C GLN A 310 15.40 6.35 18.60
N MET A 311 16.28 5.37 18.82
CA MET A 311 16.98 4.64 17.76
C MET A 311 16.01 4.01 16.73
N LEU A 312 14.90 3.42 17.18
CA LEU A 312 13.89 2.82 16.29
C LEU A 312 13.11 3.89 15.52
N ASN A 313 12.82 5.03 16.16
CA ASN A 313 12.17 6.17 15.52
C ASN A 313 13.09 6.85 14.51
N SER A 314 14.40 6.96 14.78
CA SER A 314 15.39 7.52 13.86
C SER A 314 15.45 6.73 12.56
N LEU A 315 15.48 5.40 12.64
CA LEU A 315 15.41 4.51 11.47
C LEU A 315 14.10 4.68 10.68
N THR A 316 12.99 4.94 11.37
CA THR A 316 11.70 5.22 10.73
C THR A 316 11.74 6.54 9.97
N ALA A 317 12.32 7.59 10.55
CA ALA A 317 12.53 8.88 9.91
C ALA A 317 13.48 8.76 8.70
N THR A 318 14.57 8.00 8.81
CA THR A 318 15.48 7.73 7.67
C THR A 318 14.74 7.12 6.49
N ARG A 319 13.86 6.13 6.73
CA ARG A 319 13.03 5.55 5.67
C ARG A 319 12.09 6.57 5.02
N GLN A 320 11.53 7.49 5.81
CA GLN A 320 10.67 8.58 5.30
C GLN A 320 11.45 9.60 4.47
N ILE A 321 12.72 9.85 4.78
CA ILE A 321 13.59 10.69 3.95
C ILE A 321 13.86 9.97 2.63
N TYR A 322 14.41 8.76 2.67
CA TYR A 322 14.85 8.06 1.46
C TYR A 322 13.71 7.70 0.50
N CYS A 323 12.51 7.42 1.00
CA CYS A 323 11.39 7.08 0.13
C CYS A 323 10.95 8.25 -0.78
N GLN A 324 11.30 9.50 -0.44
CA GLN A 324 11.05 10.65 -1.32
C GLN A 324 11.89 10.60 -2.61
N ALA A 325 12.96 9.80 -2.65
CA ALA A 325 13.87 9.67 -3.79
C ALA A 325 13.91 8.25 -4.38
N ASP A 326 12.85 7.47 -4.19
CA ASP A 326 12.73 6.07 -4.64
C ASP A 326 13.92 5.20 -4.17
N PHE A 327 14.34 5.38 -2.92
CA PHE A 327 15.36 4.59 -2.22
C PHE A 327 14.83 4.18 -0.84
N ASN A 328 15.34 3.12 -0.22
CA ASN A 328 14.87 2.71 1.11
C ASN A 328 15.94 1.98 1.94
N VAL A 329 15.69 1.87 3.25
CA VAL A 329 16.43 0.95 4.13
C VAL A 329 15.71 -0.40 4.15
N GLY A 330 16.39 -1.43 3.66
CA GLY A 330 15.89 -2.78 3.48
C GLY A 330 15.85 -3.58 4.80
N THR A 331 16.53 -4.72 4.81
CA THR A 331 16.66 -5.58 5.99
C THR A 331 17.46 -4.85 7.07
N VAL A 332 16.92 -4.84 8.29
CA VAL A 332 17.59 -4.27 9.46
C VAL A 332 17.86 -5.40 10.44
N ARG A 333 19.13 -5.72 10.63
CA ARG A 333 19.60 -6.67 11.64
C ARG A 333 20.10 -5.89 12.85
N ARG A 334 19.89 -6.40 14.06
CA ARG A 334 20.27 -5.70 15.29
C ARG A 334 21.35 -6.47 16.01
N TYR A 335 22.40 -5.77 16.37
CA TYR A 335 23.53 -6.31 17.12
C TYR A 335 23.86 -5.39 18.29
N VAL A 336 24.67 -5.91 19.20
CA VAL A 336 25.00 -5.26 20.45
C VAL A 336 26.50 -5.41 20.68
N ILE A 337 27.12 -4.31 21.08
CA ILE A 337 28.43 -4.30 21.73
C ILE A 337 28.16 -3.90 23.19
N SER A 338 28.59 -4.73 24.14
CA SER A 338 28.40 -4.46 25.57
C SER A 338 29.21 -3.24 26.00
N ALA A 339 28.87 -2.63 27.14
CA ALA A 339 29.67 -1.51 27.65
C ALA A 339 31.12 -1.95 27.99
N ALA A 340 31.27 -3.19 28.44
CA ALA A 340 32.58 -3.78 28.72
C ALA A 340 33.43 -3.96 27.45
N ASP A 341 32.81 -4.39 26.35
CA ASP A 341 33.50 -4.62 25.08
C ASP A 341 33.75 -3.31 24.31
N ALA A 342 32.86 -2.32 24.45
CA ALA A 342 33.03 -1.00 23.84
C ALA A 342 34.13 -0.18 24.52
N GLY A 343 34.31 -0.34 25.84
CA GLY A 343 35.27 0.44 26.61
C GLY A 343 34.97 1.94 26.51
N ALA A 344 35.98 2.73 26.14
CA ALA A 344 35.80 4.18 25.95
C ALA A 344 34.92 4.55 24.75
N LEU A 345 34.77 3.65 23.77
CA LEU A 345 34.06 3.91 22.51
C LEU A 345 32.51 3.92 22.64
N GLU A 346 31.98 3.85 23.87
CA GLU A 346 30.55 4.10 24.12
C GLU A 346 30.16 5.59 23.98
N ILE A 347 31.15 6.49 24.06
CA ILE A 347 31.04 7.93 23.83
C ILE A 347 32.15 8.27 22.85
N ILE A 348 31.80 8.81 21.68
CA ILE A 348 32.77 9.14 20.63
C ILE A 348 33.03 10.64 20.65
N ASP A 349 34.28 11.04 20.83
CA ASP A 349 34.71 12.45 20.93
C ASP A 349 35.48 12.96 19.71
N SER A 350 35.83 12.07 18.79
CA SER A 350 36.65 12.39 17.62
C SER A 350 36.39 11.44 16.45
N ALA A 351 36.74 11.88 15.24
CA ALA A 351 36.67 11.04 14.05
C ALA A 351 37.58 9.80 14.14
N ALA A 352 38.73 9.91 14.83
CA ALA A 352 39.65 8.80 15.03
C ALA A 352 39.06 7.69 15.91
N GLU A 353 38.27 8.03 16.93
CA GLU A 353 37.53 7.05 17.72
C GLU A 353 36.41 6.39 16.92
N ALA A 354 35.73 7.16 16.06
CA ALA A 354 34.71 6.62 15.16
C ALA A 354 35.32 5.61 14.17
N GLU A 355 36.47 5.94 13.57
CA GLU A 355 37.26 5.04 12.70
C GLU A 355 37.68 3.79 13.47
N GLN A 356 38.26 3.95 14.66
CA GLN A 356 38.65 2.83 15.54
C GLN A 356 37.48 1.90 15.84
N LEU A 357 36.29 2.44 16.09
CA LEU A 357 35.08 1.64 16.34
C LEU A 357 34.67 0.86 15.09
N THR A 358 34.61 1.50 13.92
CA THR A 358 34.21 0.84 12.67
C THR A 358 35.22 -0.22 12.22
N ASP A 359 36.52 -0.01 12.48
CA ASP A 359 37.57 -0.97 12.12
C ASP A 359 37.69 -2.12 13.13
N GLY A 360 37.39 -1.86 14.40
CA GLY A 360 37.44 -2.87 15.47
C GLY A 360 36.27 -3.84 15.44
N TRP A 361 35.14 -3.46 14.83
CA TRP A 361 33.91 -4.24 14.84
C TRP A 361 33.32 -4.32 13.44
N THR A 362 32.99 -5.52 12.99
CA THR A 362 32.25 -5.71 11.75
C THR A 362 31.35 -6.92 11.86
N VAL A 363 30.16 -6.83 11.30
CA VAL A 363 29.25 -7.98 11.20
C VAL A 363 29.53 -8.69 9.88
N PRO A 364 29.83 -10.01 9.85
CA PRO A 364 30.25 -10.72 8.66
C PRO A 364 29.08 -11.00 7.69
N ASN A 365 28.60 -9.95 7.03
CA ASN A 365 27.60 -9.98 5.98
C ASN A 365 27.75 -8.73 5.08
N ALA A 366 26.94 -8.64 4.03
CA ALA A 366 27.02 -7.55 3.04
C ALA A 366 26.28 -6.26 3.44
N ALA A 367 25.61 -6.22 4.59
CA ALA A 367 24.87 -5.05 5.05
C ALA A 367 25.81 -4.00 5.66
N LEU A 368 25.51 -2.72 5.49
CA LEU A 368 26.26 -1.61 6.10
C LEU A 368 26.18 -1.71 7.62
N ASP A 369 27.31 -1.55 8.32
CA ASP A 369 27.33 -1.42 9.76
C ASP A 369 27.05 0.03 10.18
N VAL A 370 25.99 0.22 10.96
CA VAL A 370 25.57 1.50 11.53
C VAL A 370 25.68 1.40 13.04
N PHE A 371 26.69 2.04 13.60
CA PHE A 371 27.00 2.05 15.02
C PHE A 371 26.24 3.18 15.70
N VAL A 372 25.33 2.82 16.60
CA VAL A 372 24.56 3.76 17.40
C VAL A 372 25.24 3.88 18.76
N VAL A 373 25.85 5.03 18.99
CA VAL A 373 26.46 5.40 20.27
C VAL A 373 25.52 6.31 21.06
N ARG A 374 25.66 6.32 22.39
CA ARG A 374 24.71 7.04 23.25
C ARG A 374 24.89 8.56 23.15
N SER A 375 26.12 9.01 22.96
CA SER A 375 26.48 10.43 22.89
C SER A 375 27.72 10.63 22.02
N MET A 376 27.79 11.78 21.38
CA MET A 376 28.99 12.25 20.67
C MET A 376 29.28 13.70 21.02
N ASN A 377 30.57 14.06 21.07
CA ASN A 377 31.00 15.44 21.32
C ASN A 377 31.42 16.10 19.99
N GLY A 378 30.88 17.29 19.69
CA GLY A 378 31.30 18.11 18.54
C GLY A 378 30.71 17.73 17.17
N ALA A 379 30.13 16.53 17.03
CA ALA A 379 29.36 16.09 15.87
C ALA A 379 28.20 15.18 16.32
N ASP A 380 27.17 15.04 15.49
CA ASP A 380 26.07 14.11 15.75
C ASP A 380 26.30 12.73 15.09
N GLY A 381 27.24 12.63 14.14
CA GLY A 381 27.63 11.40 13.46
C GLY A 381 28.96 11.53 12.69
N TRP A 382 29.49 10.40 12.23
CA TRP A 382 30.66 10.29 11.37
C TRP A 382 30.49 9.13 10.39
N SER A 383 30.79 9.35 9.12
CA SER A 383 30.88 8.33 8.10
C SER A 383 31.92 8.71 7.05
N ALA A 384 32.50 7.73 6.37
CA ALA A 384 33.19 7.98 5.11
C ALA A 384 32.21 8.55 4.08
N VAL A 385 32.69 9.49 3.26
CA VAL A 385 31.99 9.87 2.03
C VAL A 385 32.39 8.88 0.93
N GLY A 386 31.43 8.11 0.43
CA GLY A 386 31.69 7.01 -0.48
C GLY A 386 32.44 5.87 0.21
N GLY A 387 31.79 5.26 1.20
CA GLY A 387 32.34 4.16 1.97
C GLY A 387 32.71 2.93 1.13
N PRO A 388 33.52 2.01 1.68
CA PRO A 388 33.97 0.85 0.93
C PRO A 388 32.83 -0.12 0.61
N CYS A 389 32.95 -0.82 -0.53
CA CYS A 389 32.04 -1.92 -0.90
C CYS A 389 32.19 -3.13 0.02
N ASP A 390 33.42 -3.38 0.45
CA ASP A 390 33.75 -4.42 1.41
C ASP A 390 34.16 -3.74 2.71
N LYS A 391 33.22 -3.65 3.64
CA LYS A 391 33.46 -3.15 5.00
C LYS A 391 34.38 -4.05 5.84
N ASN A 392 34.81 -5.19 5.32
CA ASN A 392 35.79 -6.06 5.97
C ASN A 392 37.21 -5.83 5.43
N ALA A 393 37.36 -5.06 4.34
CA ALA A 393 38.66 -4.72 3.79
C ALA A 393 39.27 -3.59 4.62
N GLY A 394 40.22 -3.93 5.51
CA GLY A 394 40.95 -2.95 6.31
C GLY A 394 41.71 -1.92 5.46
N GLY A 395 41.97 -0.74 6.02
CA GLY A 395 42.72 0.35 5.36
C GLY A 395 41.85 1.44 4.71
N SER A 396 40.53 1.43 4.94
CA SER A 396 39.64 2.56 4.64
C SER A 396 39.54 3.47 5.87
N VAL A 397 39.39 4.79 5.68
CA VAL A 397 39.30 5.76 6.80
C VAL A 397 38.10 5.52 7.71
N MET A 398 37.00 4.96 7.18
CA MET A 398 35.91 4.38 7.97
C MET A 398 35.21 3.29 7.15
N THR A 399 34.85 2.18 7.79
CA THR A 399 34.20 1.02 7.15
C THR A 399 32.70 0.91 7.45
N GLY A 400 32.18 1.80 8.30
CA GLY A 400 30.76 1.91 8.63
C GLY A 400 30.36 3.36 8.90
N ALA A 401 29.12 3.55 9.36
CA ALA A 401 28.61 4.84 9.82
C ALA A 401 28.42 4.82 11.34
N VAL A 402 28.85 5.88 12.02
CA VAL A 402 28.66 6.09 13.46
C VAL A 402 27.68 7.22 13.66
N VAL A 403 26.65 6.99 14.46
CA VAL A 403 25.57 7.95 14.71
C VAL A 403 25.28 8.04 16.19
N SER A 404 25.02 9.25 16.68
CA SER A 404 24.61 9.48 18.06
C SER A 404 23.09 9.56 18.21
N LEU A 405 22.64 9.45 19.45
CA LEU A 405 21.28 9.79 19.86
C LEU A 405 21.22 11.18 20.51
N ASN A 406 22.14 12.09 20.17
CA ASN A 406 22.11 13.47 20.63
C ASN A 406 20.80 14.16 20.19
N GLY A 407 20.20 14.97 21.07
CA GLY A 407 18.99 15.74 20.76
C GLY A 407 17.69 14.92 20.74
N ASP A 408 16.70 15.39 20.00
CA ASP A 408 15.37 14.77 19.90
C ASP A 408 15.22 13.81 18.70
N LEU A 409 14.01 13.27 18.51
CA LEU A 409 13.71 12.33 17.41
C LEU A 409 13.95 12.95 16.02
N GLY A 410 13.65 14.24 15.85
CA GLY A 410 13.82 14.95 14.57
C GLY A 410 15.28 15.09 14.19
N ASN A 411 16.14 15.34 15.18
CA ASN A 411 17.59 15.46 14.98
C ASN A 411 18.23 14.10 14.68
N SER A 412 18.01 13.11 15.56
CA SER A 412 18.63 11.79 15.43
C SER A 412 18.20 11.01 14.17
N GLY A 413 16.93 11.14 13.74
CA GLY A 413 16.46 10.54 12.49
C GLY A 413 17.10 11.10 11.23
N ASN A 414 17.41 12.39 11.25
CA ASN A 414 18.14 13.03 10.18
C ASN A 414 19.61 12.61 10.20
N THR A 415 20.26 12.63 11.36
CA THR A 415 21.64 12.15 11.53
C THR A 415 21.84 10.76 10.93
N PHE A 416 20.92 9.84 11.18
CA PHE A 416 20.98 8.50 10.58
C PHE A 416 20.95 8.55 9.05
N ALA A 417 20.01 9.31 8.49
CA ALA A 417 19.91 9.46 7.04
C ALA A 417 21.13 10.16 6.44
N HIS A 418 21.66 11.15 7.14
CA HIS A 418 22.81 11.96 6.77
C HIS A 418 24.07 11.10 6.65
N GLU A 419 24.43 10.36 7.70
CA GLU A 419 25.64 9.55 7.71
C GLU A 419 25.56 8.36 6.74
N ILE A 420 24.39 7.69 6.67
CA ILE A 420 24.19 6.65 5.65
C ILE A 420 24.25 7.27 4.23
N GLY A 421 23.79 8.52 4.07
CA GLY A 421 23.88 9.27 2.82
C GLY A 421 25.33 9.53 2.40
N HIS A 422 26.17 9.98 3.33
CA HIS A 422 27.62 10.10 3.12
C HIS A 422 28.24 8.78 2.73
N TYR A 423 27.95 7.70 3.47
CA TYR A 423 28.46 6.37 3.13
C TYR A 423 28.13 5.99 1.68
N LEU A 424 26.91 6.29 1.24
CA LEU A 424 26.43 6.00 -0.11
C LEU A 424 26.90 7.01 -1.17
N GLY A 425 27.80 7.93 -0.82
CA GLY A 425 28.51 8.81 -1.75
C GLY A 425 27.93 10.22 -1.90
N LEU A 426 27.07 10.66 -0.98
CA LEU A 426 26.59 12.05 -0.98
C LEU A 426 27.58 13.00 -0.31
N ASP A 427 27.81 14.15 -0.94
CA ASP A 427 28.51 15.29 -0.34
C ASP A 427 27.51 16.29 0.25
N HIS A 428 27.99 17.14 1.17
CA HIS A 428 27.20 18.29 1.63
C HIS A 428 26.85 19.21 0.45
N ILE A 429 25.63 19.74 0.48
CA ILE A 429 25.18 20.71 -0.52
C ILE A 429 24.75 22.02 0.12
N ALA A 430 24.87 23.12 -0.62
CA ALA A 430 24.47 24.46 -0.18
C ALA A 430 22.94 24.64 -0.24
N ASP A 431 22.21 23.82 0.51
CA ASP A 431 20.75 23.76 0.56
C ASP A 431 20.32 23.48 2.00
N ALA A 432 19.90 24.53 2.70
CA ALA A 432 19.57 24.45 4.12
C ALA A 432 18.36 23.54 4.39
N ASP A 433 17.48 23.35 3.42
CA ASP A 433 16.28 22.51 3.55
C ASP A 433 16.56 21.04 3.21
N ASN A 434 17.77 20.70 2.76
CA ASN A 434 18.17 19.34 2.45
C ASN A 434 18.69 18.61 3.70
N PHE A 435 18.40 17.31 3.79
CA PHE A 435 18.88 16.49 4.91
C PHE A 435 20.42 16.44 5.00
N ILE A 436 21.13 16.60 3.88
CA ILE A 436 22.60 16.69 3.81
C ILE A 436 23.11 18.15 3.63
N GLY A 437 22.30 19.12 4.03
CA GLY A 437 22.63 20.55 3.92
C GLY A 437 23.88 20.97 4.72
N ASN A 438 24.61 21.95 4.18
CA ASN A 438 25.89 22.44 4.70
C ASN A 438 25.76 23.36 5.94
N ASN A 439 25.08 22.88 6.99
CA ASN A 439 24.72 23.71 8.15
C ASN A 439 25.51 23.43 9.44
N GLY A 440 26.51 22.54 9.43
CA GLY A 440 27.43 22.34 10.58
C GLY A 440 26.76 22.07 11.95
N SER A 441 25.47 21.69 11.95
CA SER A 441 24.65 21.43 13.13
C SER A 441 23.38 20.67 12.71
N SER A 442 22.83 19.90 13.65
CA SER A 442 21.60 19.12 13.52
C SER A 442 20.49 19.92 12.85
N ASN A 443 20.13 19.53 11.63
CA ASN A 443 18.93 20.03 10.96
C ASN A 443 17.83 18.97 11.09
N SER A 444 16.58 19.39 11.27
CA SER A 444 15.41 18.49 11.26
C SER A 444 14.80 18.38 9.86
N ASN A 445 15.54 18.81 8.83
CA ASN A 445 15.06 18.94 7.47
C ASN A 445 15.15 17.63 6.70
N THR A 446 14.03 17.17 6.16
CA THR A 446 13.88 15.82 5.64
C THR A 446 13.91 15.73 4.11
N ARG A 447 14.21 16.84 3.41
CA ARG A 447 14.13 16.88 1.95
C ARG A 447 15.35 16.23 1.32
N ILE A 448 15.11 15.39 0.33
CA ILE A 448 16.13 14.80 -0.55
C ILE A 448 15.77 15.09 -2.02
N LEU A 449 16.78 15.34 -2.85
CA LEU A 449 16.64 15.57 -4.29
C LEU A 449 16.72 14.25 -5.07
N ALA A 450 16.01 14.16 -6.19
CA ALA A 450 15.98 12.94 -7.01
C ALA A 450 17.39 12.47 -7.43
N TRP A 451 18.28 13.39 -7.80
CA TRP A 451 19.65 13.06 -8.20
C TRP A 451 20.50 12.50 -7.04
N GLN A 452 20.24 12.90 -5.79
CA GLN A 452 20.90 12.32 -4.62
C GLN A 452 20.49 10.85 -4.48
N GLY A 453 19.20 10.56 -4.64
CA GLY A 453 18.72 9.18 -4.69
C GLY A 453 19.39 8.37 -5.81
N ASP A 454 19.52 8.94 -7.01
CA ASP A 454 20.17 8.27 -8.14
C ASP A 454 21.67 8.05 -7.94
N LEU A 455 22.34 8.90 -7.17
CA LEU A 455 23.74 8.70 -6.79
C LEU A 455 23.87 7.57 -5.75
N MET A 456 23.08 7.63 -4.67
CA MET A 456 23.07 6.60 -3.63
C MET A 456 22.79 5.20 -4.21
N LYS A 457 21.82 5.10 -5.15
CA LYS A 457 21.47 3.85 -5.84
C LYS A 457 22.63 3.20 -6.60
N LYS A 458 23.69 3.93 -6.94
CA LYS A 458 24.85 3.37 -7.67
C LYS A 458 25.87 2.71 -6.75
N HIS A 459 25.75 2.90 -5.44
CA HIS A 459 26.68 2.34 -4.49
C HIS A 459 26.59 0.80 -4.48
N CYS A 460 27.73 0.13 -4.47
CA CYS A 460 27.85 -1.34 -4.56
C CYS A 460 27.18 -2.12 -3.43
N MET A 461 26.96 -1.50 -2.26
CA MET A 461 26.20 -2.11 -1.16
C MET A 461 24.68 -2.03 -1.35
N VAL A 462 24.19 -1.30 -2.36
CA VAL A 462 22.76 -1.21 -2.65
C VAL A 462 22.29 -2.51 -3.30
N VAL A 463 21.28 -3.10 -2.68
CA VAL A 463 20.59 -4.27 -3.21
C VAL A 463 19.56 -3.77 -4.22
N HIS A 464 19.87 -4.00 -5.49
CA HIS A 464 18.89 -3.93 -6.57
C HIS A 464 18.13 -5.24 -6.60
N ILE A 465 17.03 -5.29 -5.84
CA ILE A 465 16.18 -6.47 -5.83
C ILE A 465 15.51 -6.60 -7.18
#